data_AF-A0AA40B4K6-F1
#
_entry.id   AF-A0AA40B4K6-F1
#
_cell.length_a   1.000
_cell.length_b   1.000
_cell.length_c   1.000
_cell.angle_alpha   90.00
_cell.angle_beta   90.00
_cell.angle_gamma   90.00
#
_symmetry.space_group_name_H-M   'P 1'
#
loop_
_entity.id
_entity.type
_entity.pdbx_description
1 polymer ?
#
loop_
_entity_poly.entity_id
_entity_poly.type
_entity_poly.pdbx_seq_one_letter_code
_entity_poly.pdbx_strand_id
1 'polypeptide(L)'
;MASRWQPAPVIPNITSSSRSRDPPPFIPPELFPKVVGIDLDGTFWTNWLNKDEVGIRGQVTQEQRDNLEHYITPDGATQQVRDKTNPKRMFVNMSYHMPQIIRDLKNNGVKIAIVSKNTSKDLTDRALYYFNMADPSHIQPLREQEARNIKMISQVDYNEVYDESKQVHFAKIKGWSGASYDQMLFFDDQPVNMDVELWQGVTFFKVSDPTHGLSYIDYLQGLELWRRNRDIRHKIPMMLGQDSNVGHVGYVGSDAATKDRYAAGKRRLKSGRPSRWGHALYVADDPDTACVFSMWGRESDPKTNHWISAVFVRDRKAWLDLPKVWVPEFKSVKQTPTNTLPTEEEAANIQQARDEFITKTYGVKKPYVLFSRHHYMDVFKDTRIPQGSRFNELVVYPQIQDALFFCVPIQNHAGDLLHGPTRTLGHLNYNSRFHDWGIKKNSETERDFWEKGEAWA
;
A
#
# COMPACT_ATOMS: atom_id res chain seq x y z
N MET A 1 -15.07 -19.75 -48.95
CA MET A 1 -15.33 -20.62 -47.78
C MET A 1 -15.51 -19.72 -46.57
N ALA A 2 -16.77 -19.48 -46.19
CA ALA A 2 -17.15 -18.62 -45.08
C ALA A 2 -17.15 -19.42 -43.77
N SER A 3 -16.35 -19.02 -42.78
CA SER A 3 -16.36 -19.63 -41.45
C SER A 3 -17.34 -18.89 -40.55
N ARG A 4 -18.27 -19.67 -40.00
CA ARG A 4 -19.41 -19.27 -39.17
C ARG A 4 -18.96 -18.58 -37.87
N TRP A 5 -19.49 -17.38 -37.67
CA TRP A 5 -19.62 -16.75 -36.36
C TRP A 5 -20.63 -17.55 -35.51
N GLN A 6 -20.24 -17.96 -34.31
CA GLN A 6 -21.17 -18.44 -33.28
C GLN A 6 -21.56 -17.25 -32.38
N PRO A 7 -22.84 -17.03 -32.09
CA PRO A 7 -23.26 -15.97 -31.18
C PRO A 7 -23.03 -16.37 -29.71
N ALA A 8 -22.74 -15.36 -28.89
CA ALA A 8 -22.58 -15.47 -27.43
C ALA A 8 -23.84 -16.02 -26.75
N PRO A 9 -23.71 -16.71 -25.60
CA PRO A 9 -24.84 -17.30 -24.90
C PRO A 9 -25.81 -16.22 -24.38
N VAL A 10 -27.10 -16.46 -24.65
CA VAL A 10 -28.24 -15.67 -24.21
C VAL A 10 -28.31 -15.72 -22.67
N ILE A 11 -28.19 -14.57 -22.02
CA ILE A 11 -28.47 -14.41 -20.59
C ILE A 11 -29.97 -14.56 -20.39
N PRO A 12 -30.47 -15.42 -19.49
CA PRO A 12 -31.89 -15.60 -19.31
C PRO A 12 -32.54 -14.32 -18.76
N ASN A 13 -33.64 -13.92 -19.40
CA ASN A 13 -34.57 -12.91 -18.92
C ASN A 13 -35.04 -13.26 -17.51
N ILE A 14 -34.65 -12.46 -16.52
CA ILE A 14 -35.27 -12.48 -15.20
C ILE A 14 -36.58 -11.69 -15.34
N THR A 15 -37.64 -12.40 -15.68
CA THR A 15 -38.99 -11.91 -15.48
C THR A 15 -39.29 -11.80 -13.99
N SER A 16 -40.05 -10.75 -13.68
CA SER A 16 -40.55 -10.37 -12.37
C SER A 16 -40.99 -11.53 -11.48
N SER A 17 -40.38 -11.66 -10.29
CA SER A 17 -40.99 -12.38 -9.17
C SER A 17 -40.71 -11.65 -7.85
N SER A 18 -41.82 -11.33 -7.16
CA SER A 18 -41.97 -10.99 -5.75
C SER A 18 -40.87 -10.19 -5.04
N ARG A 19 -41.25 -8.99 -4.57
CA ARG A 19 -40.57 -8.22 -3.52
C ARG A 19 -40.32 -9.08 -2.27
N SER A 20 -39.15 -9.71 -2.17
CA SER A 20 -38.60 -10.07 -0.87
C SER A 20 -38.20 -8.77 -0.16
N ARG A 21 -38.70 -8.59 1.06
CA ARG A 21 -38.29 -7.53 2.00
C ARG A 21 -37.18 -8.03 2.92
N ASP A 22 -36.29 -8.89 2.43
CA ASP A 22 -35.14 -9.27 3.23
C ASP A 22 -34.20 -8.06 3.29
N PRO A 23 -33.80 -7.62 4.51
CA PRO A 23 -32.77 -6.59 4.62
C PRO A 23 -31.53 -7.07 3.86
N PRO A 24 -30.78 -6.16 3.21
CA PRO A 24 -29.53 -6.51 2.56
C PRO A 24 -28.66 -7.30 3.56
N PRO A 25 -27.92 -8.33 3.10
CA PRO A 25 -27.15 -9.18 3.97
C PRO A 25 -26.28 -8.31 4.89
N PHE A 26 -26.44 -8.50 6.19
CA PHE A 26 -25.61 -7.83 7.19
C PHE A 26 -24.15 -8.20 6.92
N ILE A 27 -23.39 -7.23 6.43
CA ILE A 27 -21.95 -7.37 6.30
C ILE A 27 -21.38 -7.09 7.70
N PRO A 28 -20.69 -8.04 8.34
CA PRO A 28 -20.15 -7.82 9.67
C PRO A 28 -19.29 -6.54 9.72
N PRO A 29 -19.42 -5.68 10.76
CA PRO A 29 -18.67 -4.43 10.90
C PRO A 29 -17.14 -4.62 10.83
N GLU A 30 -16.68 -5.84 11.12
CA GLU A 30 -15.29 -6.23 10.96
C GLU A 30 -14.80 -6.34 9.51
N LEU A 31 -15.62 -6.08 8.49
CA LEU A 31 -15.19 -6.10 7.08
C LEU A 31 -14.88 -4.71 6.49
N PHE A 32 -14.92 -3.66 7.32
CA PHE A 32 -14.59 -2.30 6.94
C PHE A 32 -13.47 -1.70 7.81
N PRO A 33 -12.63 -0.81 7.24
CA PRO A 33 -11.71 0.01 8.03
C PRO A 33 -12.50 0.91 8.99
N LYS A 34 -11.89 1.26 10.12
CA LYS A 34 -12.50 2.20 11.08
C LYS A 34 -12.48 3.64 10.57
N VAL A 35 -11.44 3.98 9.80
CA VAL A 35 -11.26 5.30 9.20
C VAL A 35 -10.89 5.13 7.74
N VAL A 36 -11.55 5.89 6.86
CA VAL A 36 -11.13 6.05 5.46
C VAL A 36 -10.69 7.49 5.26
N GLY A 37 -9.40 7.67 4.94
CA GLY A 37 -8.85 8.92 4.44
C GLY A 37 -9.07 9.06 2.95
N ILE A 38 -9.47 10.25 2.51
CA ILE A 38 -9.68 10.60 1.11
C ILE A 38 -8.94 11.91 0.86
N ASP A 39 -7.99 11.90 -0.07
CA ASP A 39 -7.39 13.15 -0.57
C ASP A 39 -8.39 13.96 -1.40
N LEU A 40 -8.12 15.24 -1.61
CA LEU A 40 -9.01 16.13 -2.34
C LEU A 40 -8.71 16.18 -3.84
N ASP A 41 -7.56 16.73 -4.19
CA ASP A 41 -7.21 17.14 -5.56
C ASP A 41 -6.77 15.93 -6.38
N GLY A 42 -7.55 15.51 -7.37
CA GLY A 42 -7.31 14.27 -8.13
C GLY A 42 -7.91 13.02 -7.50
N THR A 43 -8.58 13.15 -6.34
CA THR A 43 -9.19 12.02 -5.60
C THR A 43 -10.66 12.28 -5.30
N PHE A 44 -11.00 13.19 -4.38
CA PHE A 44 -12.39 13.54 -4.11
C PHE A 44 -13.03 14.24 -5.30
N TRP A 45 -12.26 15.12 -5.94
CA TRP A 45 -12.63 15.83 -7.16
C TRP A 45 -11.49 15.83 -8.17
N THR A 46 -11.82 16.17 -9.41
CA THR A 46 -10.86 16.32 -10.50
C THR A 46 -10.14 17.66 -10.42
N ASN A 47 -8.94 17.74 -10.99
CA ASN A 47 -8.07 18.93 -11.02
C ASN A 47 -7.66 19.41 -9.62
N TRP A 48 -6.80 20.43 -9.60
CA TRP A 48 -6.34 21.07 -8.37
C TRP A 48 -7.16 22.33 -8.09
N LEU A 49 -7.69 22.46 -6.88
CA LEU A 49 -8.27 23.69 -6.38
C LEU A 49 -7.14 24.64 -5.96
N ASN A 50 -6.61 25.37 -6.92
CA ASN A 50 -5.48 26.27 -6.72
C ASN A 50 -5.94 27.66 -6.28
N LYS A 51 -5.60 28.05 -5.04
CA LYS A 51 -5.94 29.38 -4.49
C LYS A 51 -5.38 30.55 -5.29
N ASP A 52 -4.26 30.34 -5.98
CA ASP A 52 -3.59 31.38 -6.77
C ASP A 52 -4.28 31.60 -8.12
N GLU A 53 -5.18 30.69 -8.52
CA GLU A 53 -5.97 30.81 -9.75
C GLU A 53 -7.39 31.34 -9.50
N VAL A 54 -7.90 31.20 -8.28
CA VAL A 54 -9.23 31.70 -7.89
C VAL A 54 -9.21 33.23 -7.80
N GLY A 55 -10.09 33.87 -8.58
CA GLY A 55 -10.21 35.33 -8.61
C GLY A 55 -9.10 36.03 -9.40
N ILE A 56 -8.27 35.30 -10.15
CA ILE A 56 -7.14 35.87 -10.91
C ILE A 56 -7.58 36.87 -12.00
N ARG A 57 -8.83 36.76 -12.49
CA ARG A 57 -9.45 37.68 -13.46
C ARG A 57 -10.28 38.78 -12.80
N GLY A 58 -10.04 39.02 -11.52
CA GLY A 58 -10.84 39.89 -10.67
C GLY A 58 -11.62 39.07 -9.65
N GLN A 59 -11.88 39.70 -8.51
CA GLN A 59 -12.63 39.12 -7.41
C GLN A 59 -14.04 39.72 -7.39
N VAL A 60 -15.05 38.86 -7.24
CA VAL A 60 -16.42 39.27 -6.89
C VAL A 60 -16.46 39.74 -5.44
N THR A 61 -15.65 39.14 -4.56
CA THR A 61 -15.56 39.42 -3.13
C THR A 61 -14.12 39.39 -2.64
N GLN A 62 -13.80 40.20 -1.63
CA GLN A 62 -12.46 40.23 -1.00
C GLN A 62 -12.06 38.87 -0.42
N GLU A 63 -13.03 38.14 0.13
CA GLU A 63 -12.83 36.77 0.62
C GLU A 63 -12.71 35.81 -0.58
N GLN A 64 -11.52 35.20 -0.76
CA GLN A 64 -11.24 34.34 -1.92
C GLN A 64 -12.25 33.20 -2.06
N ARG A 65 -12.60 32.53 -0.96
CA ARG A 65 -13.60 31.44 -0.94
C ARG A 65 -14.99 31.83 -1.44
N ASP A 66 -15.36 33.10 -1.31
CA ASP A 66 -16.66 33.60 -1.74
C ASP A 66 -16.71 33.85 -3.26
N ASN A 67 -15.55 33.75 -3.95
CA ASN A 67 -15.47 33.74 -5.41
C ASN A 67 -15.81 32.37 -6.03
N LEU A 68 -15.98 31.32 -5.22
CA LEU A 68 -16.45 30.02 -5.70
C LEU A 68 -17.97 29.99 -5.87
N GLU A 69 -18.45 29.26 -6.87
CA GLU A 69 -19.86 28.93 -7.05
C GLU A 69 -20.06 27.44 -7.34
N HIS A 70 -21.24 26.93 -6.98
CA HIS A 70 -21.69 25.61 -7.39
C HIS A 70 -22.33 25.69 -8.77
N TYR A 71 -21.98 24.75 -9.65
CA TYR A 71 -22.54 24.61 -10.97
C TYR A 71 -22.88 23.15 -11.22
N ILE A 72 -24.09 22.87 -11.69
CA ILE A 72 -24.46 21.53 -12.19
C ILE A 72 -24.28 21.57 -13.70
N THR A 73 -23.58 20.58 -14.26
CA THR A 73 -23.37 20.48 -15.70
C THR A 73 -24.69 20.36 -16.46
N PRO A 74 -24.76 20.77 -17.75
CA PRO A 74 -26.02 20.75 -18.50
C PRO A 74 -26.67 19.38 -18.64
N ASP A 75 -25.88 18.30 -18.54
CA ASP A 75 -26.36 16.91 -18.51
C ASP A 75 -26.97 16.51 -17.15
N GLY A 76 -26.94 17.39 -16.15
CA GLY A 76 -27.43 17.16 -14.80
C GLY A 76 -26.59 16.18 -13.98
N ALA A 77 -25.51 15.64 -14.54
CA ALA A 77 -24.82 14.48 -13.99
C ALA A 77 -23.64 14.84 -13.07
N THR A 78 -22.98 15.98 -13.30
CA THR A 78 -21.75 16.35 -12.61
C THR A 78 -21.95 17.61 -11.77
N GLN A 79 -21.60 17.51 -10.48
CA GLN A 79 -21.48 18.68 -9.63
C GLN A 79 -20.08 19.26 -9.78
N GLN A 80 -20.03 20.54 -10.10
CA GLN A 80 -18.81 21.30 -10.30
C GLN A 80 -18.77 22.46 -9.29
N VAL A 81 -17.57 22.72 -8.77
CA VAL A 81 -17.26 23.98 -8.08
C VAL A 81 -16.28 24.74 -8.95
N ARG A 82 -16.58 25.99 -9.25
CA ARG A 82 -15.78 26.80 -10.16
C ARG A 82 -15.64 28.23 -9.66
N ASP A 83 -14.62 28.92 -10.17
CA ASP A 83 -14.46 30.35 -9.98
C ASP A 83 -15.54 31.12 -10.77
N LYS A 84 -16.22 32.06 -10.12
CA LYS A 84 -17.21 32.96 -10.72
C LYS A 84 -16.62 33.84 -11.83
N THR A 85 -15.36 34.27 -11.71
CA THR A 85 -14.76 35.22 -12.67
C THR A 85 -13.92 34.53 -13.75
N ASN A 86 -13.59 33.25 -13.54
CA ASN A 86 -12.79 32.46 -14.46
C ASN A 86 -13.23 30.98 -14.57
N PRO A 87 -14.52 30.70 -14.83
CA PRO A 87 -15.10 29.36 -14.69
C PRO A 87 -14.54 28.31 -15.67
N LYS A 88 -13.87 28.74 -16.74
CA LYS A 88 -13.26 27.85 -17.74
C LYS A 88 -11.85 27.37 -17.37
N ARG A 89 -11.16 28.05 -16.46
CA ARG A 89 -9.79 27.69 -16.06
C ARG A 89 -9.73 27.09 -14.67
N MET A 90 -10.51 27.64 -13.73
CA MET A 90 -10.52 27.15 -12.36
C MET A 90 -11.86 26.50 -12.05
N PHE A 91 -11.89 25.18 -12.17
CA PHE A 91 -13.00 24.35 -11.72
C PHE A 91 -12.52 22.98 -11.26
N VAL A 92 -13.25 22.40 -10.32
CA VAL A 92 -13.12 21.02 -9.87
C VAL A 92 -14.47 20.32 -10.02
N ASN A 93 -14.46 19.10 -10.54
CA ASN A 93 -15.66 18.27 -10.64
C ASN A 93 -15.62 17.22 -9.55
N MET A 94 -16.68 17.10 -8.75
CA MET A 94 -16.77 16.00 -7.80
C MET A 94 -16.68 14.67 -8.53
N SER A 95 -15.93 13.71 -7.99
CA SER A 95 -15.90 12.37 -8.57
C SER A 95 -17.31 11.78 -8.59
N TYR A 96 -17.69 11.21 -9.74
CA TYR A 96 -19.06 10.77 -10.02
C TYR A 96 -19.60 9.79 -8.95
N HIS A 97 -18.75 8.88 -8.45
CA HIS A 97 -19.15 7.86 -7.49
C HIS A 97 -19.06 8.33 -6.02
N MET A 98 -18.57 9.54 -5.75
CA MET A 98 -18.33 10.01 -4.38
C MET A 98 -19.57 9.96 -3.49
N PRO A 99 -20.77 10.40 -3.90
CA PRO A 99 -21.98 10.27 -3.07
C PRO A 99 -22.32 8.84 -2.68
N GLN A 100 -22.10 7.87 -3.60
CA GLN A 100 -22.34 6.46 -3.32
C GLN A 100 -21.29 5.91 -2.33
N ILE A 101 -20.02 6.26 -2.52
CA ILE A 101 -18.92 5.82 -1.65
C ILE A 101 -19.10 6.35 -0.23
N ILE A 102 -19.36 7.64 -0.06
CA ILE A 102 -19.58 8.26 1.26
C ILE A 102 -20.76 7.57 1.96
N ARG A 103 -21.86 7.33 1.25
CA ARG A 103 -23.03 6.64 1.80
C ARG A 103 -22.71 5.23 2.27
N ASP A 104 -21.98 4.45 1.46
CA ASP A 104 -21.57 3.10 1.83
C ASP A 104 -20.69 3.11 3.10
N LEU A 105 -19.73 4.03 3.18
CA LEU A 105 -18.89 4.21 4.36
C LEU A 105 -19.71 4.55 5.62
N LYS A 106 -20.64 5.51 5.53
CA LYS A 106 -21.48 5.88 6.69
C LYS A 106 -22.42 4.76 7.11
N ASN A 107 -23.01 4.03 6.15
CA ASN A 107 -23.88 2.89 6.44
C ASN A 107 -23.14 1.76 7.16
N ASN A 108 -21.83 1.62 6.94
CA ASN A 108 -20.98 0.65 7.61
C ASN A 108 -20.24 1.24 8.84
N GLY A 109 -20.65 2.42 9.32
CA GLY A 109 -20.10 3.03 10.53
C GLY A 109 -18.66 3.53 10.41
N VAL A 110 -18.14 3.67 9.19
CA VAL A 110 -16.77 4.14 8.94
C VAL A 110 -16.68 5.65 9.15
N LYS A 111 -15.64 6.08 9.86
CA LYS A 111 -15.28 7.49 9.98
C LYS A 111 -14.57 7.98 8.73
N ILE A 112 -14.95 9.15 8.23
CA ILE A 112 -14.42 9.71 6.99
C ILE A 112 -13.45 10.84 7.33
N ALA A 113 -12.22 10.75 6.82
CA ALA A 113 -11.21 11.78 6.95
C ALA A 113 -10.92 12.42 5.60
N ILE A 114 -10.88 13.74 5.55
CA ILE A 114 -10.22 14.48 4.47
C ILE A 114 -8.76 14.66 4.85
N VAL A 115 -7.87 14.30 3.93
CA VAL A 115 -6.43 14.31 4.14
C VAL A 115 -5.79 15.01 2.94
N SER A 116 -5.55 16.33 3.01
CA SER A 116 -5.08 17.10 1.84
C SER A 116 -3.93 18.04 2.16
N LYS A 117 -2.99 18.13 1.22
CA LYS A 117 -1.88 19.08 1.26
C LYS A 117 -2.24 20.47 0.71
N ASN A 118 -3.50 20.70 0.36
CA ASN A 118 -3.92 21.97 -0.19
C ASN A 118 -3.60 23.12 0.79
N THR A 119 -3.09 24.23 0.25
CA THR A 119 -2.62 25.37 1.06
C THR A 119 -3.73 26.33 1.48
N SER A 120 -4.98 26.08 1.07
CA SER A 120 -6.16 26.86 1.46
C SER A 120 -7.27 25.95 1.98
N LYS A 121 -7.32 25.85 3.31
CA LYS A 121 -8.38 25.11 4.01
C LYS A 121 -9.76 25.74 3.80
N ASP A 122 -9.84 27.05 3.74
CA ASP A 122 -11.09 27.79 3.59
C ASP A 122 -11.72 27.62 2.19
N LEU A 123 -10.90 27.54 1.14
CA LEU A 123 -11.38 27.22 -0.21
C LEU A 123 -11.87 25.79 -0.32
N THR A 124 -11.09 24.83 0.20
CA THR A 124 -11.46 23.41 0.15
C THR A 124 -12.72 23.13 0.99
N ASP A 125 -12.83 23.71 2.19
CA ASP A 125 -14.05 23.64 3.01
C ASP A 125 -15.26 24.24 2.26
N ARG A 126 -15.05 25.35 1.55
CA ARG A 126 -16.12 25.95 0.74
C ARG A 126 -16.54 25.05 -0.43
N ALA A 127 -15.59 24.42 -1.12
CA ALA A 127 -15.89 23.48 -2.19
C ALA A 127 -16.68 22.27 -1.66
N LEU A 128 -16.23 21.66 -0.54
CA LEU A 128 -16.94 20.57 0.13
C LEU A 128 -18.34 20.99 0.63
N TYR A 129 -18.54 22.24 1.00
CA TYR A 129 -19.85 22.79 1.36
C TYR A 129 -20.80 22.90 0.15
N TYR A 130 -20.27 23.21 -1.03
CA TYR A 130 -21.07 23.32 -2.25
C TYR A 130 -21.52 21.96 -2.78
N PHE A 131 -20.68 20.94 -2.68
CA PHE A 131 -21.03 19.58 -3.07
C PHE A 131 -22.12 18.97 -2.17
N ASN A 132 -23.08 18.30 -2.80
CA ASN A 132 -24.25 17.71 -2.14
C ASN A 132 -24.37 16.22 -2.44
N MET A 133 -24.85 15.46 -1.47
CA MET A 133 -25.40 14.13 -1.69
C MET A 133 -26.92 14.22 -1.82
N ALA A 134 -27.49 13.59 -2.84
CA ALA A 134 -28.91 13.32 -2.87
C ALA A 134 -29.25 12.32 -1.75
N ASP A 135 -30.29 12.64 -0.95
CA ASP A 135 -30.82 11.77 0.09
C ASP A 135 -31.66 10.63 -0.54
N PRO A 136 -31.26 9.35 -0.40
CA PRO A 136 -32.02 8.21 -0.96
C PRO A 136 -33.22 7.80 -0.13
N SER A 137 -33.35 8.28 1.12
CA SER A 137 -34.45 7.89 2.00
C SER A 137 -35.81 8.41 1.52
N HIS A 138 -35.83 9.18 0.44
CA HIS A 138 -37.01 9.71 -0.22
C HIS A 138 -37.23 9.06 -1.60
N ILE A 139 -37.61 7.77 -1.62
CA ILE A 139 -38.21 7.09 -2.80
C ILE A 139 -39.71 7.45 -2.89
N GLN A 140 -40.03 8.73 -2.76
CA GLN A 140 -41.31 9.30 -3.16
C GLN A 140 -41.03 10.66 -3.81
N PRO A 141 -41.74 11.01 -4.90
CA PRO A 141 -41.62 12.32 -5.51
C PRO A 141 -42.30 13.34 -4.57
N LEU A 142 -41.60 13.73 -3.50
CA LEU A 142 -41.94 14.96 -2.81
C LEU A 142 -41.40 16.12 -3.65
N ARG A 143 -42.19 17.20 -3.66
CA ARG A 143 -41.98 18.44 -4.39
C ARG A 143 -40.50 18.85 -4.37
N GLU A 144 -39.99 19.30 -5.51
CA GLU A 144 -38.60 19.75 -5.82
C GLU A 144 -37.89 20.63 -4.77
N GLN A 145 -38.56 21.07 -3.70
CA GLN A 145 -38.04 21.97 -2.68
C GLN A 145 -37.54 21.30 -1.39
N GLU A 146 -37.80 20.00 -1.15
CA GLU A 146 -37.51 19.38 0.16
C GLU A 146 -36.57 18.17 0.15
N ALA A 147 -35.98 17.80 -1.00
CA ALA A 147 -34.81 16.92 -0.99
C ALA A 147 -33.69 17.64 -0.23
N ARG A 148 -33.51 17.34 1.05
CA ARG A 148 -32.47 17.96 1.89
C ARG A 148 -31.12 17.62 1.25
N ASN A 149 -30.55 18.61 0.56
CA ASN A 149 -29.21 18.50 0.00
C ASN A 149 -28.21 18.35 1.15
N ILE A 150 -27.80 17.12 1.44
CA ILE A 150 -26.82 16.83 2.49
C ILE A 150 -25.46 17.30 1.99
N LYS A 151 -24.85 18.28 2.68
CA LYS A 151 -23.54 18.81 2.29
C LYS A 151 -22.45 17.78 2.51
N MET A 152 -21.52 17.65 1.57
CA MET A 152 -20.40 16.69 1.70
C MET A 152 -19.56 16.96 2.94
N ILE A 153 -19.28 18.23 3.24
CA ILE A 153 -18.52 18.61 4.44
C ILE A 153 -19.14 18.09 5.74
N SER A 154 -20.47 17.98 5.81
CA SER A 154 -21.17 17.49 7.01
C SER A 154 -20.97 15.99 7.27
N GLN A 155 -20.44 15.26 6.30
CA GLN A 155 -20.18 13.82 6.40
C GLN A 155 -18.77 13.48 6.87
N VAL A 156 -17.87 14.48 6.83
CA VAL A 156 -16.46 14.39 7.22
C VAL A 156 -16.35 14.42 8.73
N ASP A 157 -15.72 13.39 9.31
CA ASP A 157 -15.47 13.28 10.74
C ASP A 157 -14.13 13.95 11.13
N TYR A 158 -13.11 13.89 10.26
CA TYR A 158 -11.79 14.52 10.46
C TYR A 158 -11.39 15.31 9.22
N ASN A 159 -11.06 16.59 9.37
CA ASN A 159 -10.79 17.48 8.22
C ASN A 159 -9.38 18.07 8.32
N GLU A 160 -8.39 17.28 7.90
CA GLU A 160 -6.97 17.63 7.95
C GLU A 160 -6.54 18.18 6.59
N VAL A 161 -6.52 19.52 6.46
CA VAL A 161 -6.10 20.23 5.24
C VAL A 161 -5.04 21.27 5.57
N TYR A 162 -3.79 20.98 5.22
CA TYR A 162 -2.63 21.86 5.37
C TYR A 162 -1.40 21.27 4.67
N ASP A 163 -0.43 22.11 4.29
CA ASP A 163 0.76 21.67 3.55
C ASP A 163 1.81 21.01 4.45
N GLU A 164 1.54 19.77 4.82
CA GLU A 164 2.44 18.89 5.58
C GLU A 164 2.47 17.49 4.97
N SER A 165 3.41 16.65 5.39
CA SER A 165 3.39 15.24 4.97
C SER A 165 2.08 14.55 5.39
N LYS A 166 1.57 13.61 4.58
CA LYS A 166 0.39 12.81 4.92
C LYS A 166 0.59 12.01 6.22
N GLN A 167 1.84 11.72 6.59
CA GLN A 167 2.15 11.09 7.87
C GLN A 167 1.75 11.96 9.07
N VAL A 168 1.94 13.29 8.99
CA VAL A 168 1.50 14.23 10.05
C VAL A 168 -0.02 14.21 10.17
N HIS A 169 -0.72 14.20 9.03
CA HIS A 169 -2.18 14.13 9.00
C HIS A 169 -2.71 12.87 9.69
N PHE A 170 -2.18 11.70 9.30
CA PHE A 170 -2.58 10.43 9.90
C PHE A 170 -2.20 10.30 11.38
N ALA A 171 -1.11 10.95 11.82
CA ALA A 171 -0.77 11.01 13.24
C ALA A 171 -1.84 11.75 14.05
N LYS A 172 -2.38 12.87 13.53
CA LYS A 172 -3.50 13.58 14.18
C LYS A 172 -4.79 12.77 14.13
N ILE A 173 -5.14 12.20 12.98
CA ILE A 173 -6.34 11.34 12.82
C ILE A 173 -6.30 10.16 13.80
N LYS A 174 -5.14 9.53 13.98
CA LYS A 174 -4.95 8.48 15.00
C LYS A 174 -5.22 9.01 16.41
N GLY A 175 -4.71 10.21 16.73
CA GLY A 175 -4.97 10.87 18.01
C GLY A 175 -6.47 11.12 18.26
N TRP A 176 -7.18 11.63 17.26
CA TRP A 176 -8.61 11.93 17.35
C TRP A 176 -9.50 10.68 17.39
N SER A 177 -9.21 9.70 16.53
CA SER A 177 -10.05 8.53 16.33
C SER A 177 -9.76 7.38 17.30
N GLY A 178 -8.54 7.34 17.86
CA GLY A 178 -8.04 6.19 18.62
C GLY A 178 -7.83 4.92 17.78
N ALA A 179 -8.10 4.95 16.46
CA ALA A 179 -7.90 3.80 15.60
C ALA A 179 -6.40 3.54 15.37
N SER A 180 -6.00 2.28 15.33
CA SER A 180 -4.63 1.93 14.92
C SER A 180 -4.47 2.13 13.41
N TYR A 181 -3.25 2.38 12.93
CA TYR A 181 -3.01 2.65 11.50
C TYR A 181 -3.44 1.49 10.61
N ASP A 182 -3.31 0.24 11.05
CA ASP A 182 -3.78 -0.96 10.33
C ASP A 182 -5.31 -1.01 10.19
N GLN A 183 -6.04 -0.19 10.94
CA GLN A 183 -7.50 -0.04 10.85
C GLN A 183 -7.91 1.11 9.92
N MET A 184 -6.96 1.69 9.18
CA MET A 184 -7.16 2.82 8.28
C MET A 184 -6.87 2.44 6.83
N LEU A 185 -7.65 3.02 5.92
CA LEU A 185 -7.47 2.95 4.47
C LEU A 185 -7.37 4.37 3.93
N PHE A 186 -6.45 4.61 3.00
CA PHE A 186 -6.22 5.91 2.40
C PHE A 186 -6.29 5.83 0.87
N PHE A 187 -7.09 6.69 0.27
CA PHE A 187 -7.16 6.93 -1.16
C PHE A 187 -6.50 8.26 -1.51
N ASP A 188 -5.58 8.23 -2.46
CA ASP A 188 -4.82 9.38 -2.97
C ASP A 188 -4.33 9.06 -4.38
N ASP A 189 -4.12 10.05 -5.25
CA ASP A 189 -3.62 9.85 -6.60
C ASP A 189 -2.09 9.90 -6.68
N GLN A 190 -1.42 10.53 -5.70
CA GLN A 190 0.01 10.77 -5.71
C GLN A 190 0.77 9.58 -5.09
N PRO A 191 1.60 8.86 -5.87
CA PRO A 191 2.31 7.68 -5.39
C PRO A 191 3.21 7.96 -4.18
N VAL A 192 3.82 9.15 -4.12
CA VAL A 192 4.72 9.57 -3.02
C VAL A 192 4.03 9.47 -1.65
N ASN A 193 2.70 9.59 -1.61
CA ASN A 193 1.94 9.49 -0.37
C ASN A 193 1.82 8.04 0.16
N MET A 194 2.31 7.02 -0.56
CA MET A 194 2.43 5.64 -0.07
C MET A 194 3.33 5.50 1.17
N ASP A 195 4.10 6.53 1.48
CA ASP A 195 4.91 6.63 2.69
C ASP A 195 4.10 6.38 3.98
N VAL A 196 2.79 6.69 4.01
CA VAL A 196 1.94 6.34 5.17
C VAL A 196 1.77 4.83 5.34
N GLU A 197 1.76 4.07 4.24
CA GLU A 197 1.72 2.60 4.28
C GLU A 197 3.05 2.04 4.74
N LEU A 198 4.15 2.51 4.15
CA LEU A 198 5.51 2.07 4.46
C LEU A 198 5.86 2.33 5.93
N TRP A 199 5.56 3.52 6.44
CA TRP A 199 6.11 3.97 7.73
C TRP A 199 5.12 3.95 8.89
N GLN A 200 3.81 4.07 8.63
CA GLN A 200 2.78 4.08 9.69
C GLN A 200 1.90 2.85 9.69
N GLY A 201 1.60 2.29 8.52
CA GLY A 201 0.82 1.05 8.37
C GLY A 201 -0.63 1.25 7.98
N VAL A 202 -0.96 2.45 7.53
CA VAL A 202 -2.22 2.73 6.85
C VAL A 202 -2.22 1.94 5.54
N THR A 203 -3.33 1.31 5.17
CA THR A 203 -3.41 0.72 3.83
C THR A 203 -3.52 1.83 2.80
N PHE A 204 -2.60 1.88 1.83
CA PHE A 204 -2.61 2.90 0.78
C PHE A 204 -3.14 2.33 -0.54
N PHE A 205 -4.11 3.03 -1.12
CA PHE A 205 -4.64 2.72 -2.44
C PHE A 205 -4.49 3.94 -3.35
N LYS A 206 -3.71 3.76 -4.43
CA LYS A 206 -3.57 4.80 -5.45
C LYS A 206 -4.81 4.84 -6.33
N VAL A 207 -5.43 6.01 -6.45
CA VAL A 207 -6.51 6.24 -7.42
C VAL A 207 -5.99 6.02 -8.84
N SER A 208 -6.71 5.21 -9.63
CA SER A 208 -6.23 4.76 -10.95
C SER A 208 -6.21 5.88 -11.98
N ASP A 209 -7.17 6.80 -11.92
CA ASP A 209 -7.31 7.90 -12.88
C ASP A 209 -7.70 9.22 -12.19
N PRO A 210 -6.73 10.11 -11.91
CA PRO A 210 -7.01 11.38 -11.23
C PRO A 210 -7.86 12.35 -12.06
N THR A 211 -8.02 12.11 -13.36
CA THR A 211 -8.89 12.95 -14.22
C THR A 211 -10.39 12.67 -14.00
N HIS A 212 -10.71 11.54 -13.36
CA HIS A 212 -12.07 11.16 -12.95
C HIS A 212 -12.23 11.07 -11.42
N GLY A 213 -11.13 11.12 -10.67
CA GLY A 213 -11.09 10.94 -9.22
C GLY A 213 -11.41 9.50 -8.79
N LEU A 214 -11.76 9.34 -7.51
CA LEU A 214 -12.00 8.03 -6.90
C LEU A 214 -13.25 7.35 -7.47
N SER A 215 -13.05 6.33 -8.31
CA SER A 215 -14.15 5.53 -8.85
C SER A 215 -14.69 4.52 -7.84
N TYR A 216 -15.89 3.98 -8.10
CA TYR A 216 -16.43 2.90 -7.28
C TYR A 216 -15.59 1.61 -7.38
N ILE A 217 -14.93 1.38 -8.51
CA ILE A 217 -14.03 0.23 -8.70
C ILE A 217 -12.78 0.41 -7.83
N ASP A 218 -12.16 1.59 -7.85
CA ASP A 218 -11.02 1.91 -6.98
C ASP A 218 -11.38 1.72 -5.51
N TYR A 219 -12.55 2.22 -5.11
CA TYR A 219 -13.08 2.06 -3.76
C TYR A 219 -13.16 0.59 -3.33
N LEU A 220 -13.79 -0.27 -4.14
CA LEU A 220 -13.91 -1.70 -3.86
C LEU A 220 -12.53 -2.39 -3.82
N GLN A 221 -11.62 -2.03 -4.73
CA GLN A 221 -10.26 -2.58 -4.74
C GLN A 221 -9.44 -2.14 -3.53
N GLY A 222 -9.63 -0.91 -3.05
CA GLY A 222 -9.03 -0.39 -1.82
C GLY A 222 -9.52 -1.13 -0.58
N LEU A 223 -10.83 -1.38 -0.48
CA LEU A 223 -11.40 -2.20 0.60
C LEU A 223 -10.84 -3.62 0.58
N GLU A 224 -10.77 -4.24 -0.60
CA GLU A 224 -10.23 -5.59 -0.76
C GLU A 224 -8.73 -5.66 -0.43
N LEU A 225 -7.96 -4.64 -0.77
CA LEU A 225 -6.58 -4.53 -0.32
C LEU A 225 -6.48 -4.45 1.20
N TRP A 226 -7.30 -3.60 1.83
CA TRP A 226 -7.30 -3.45 3.28
C TRP A 226 -7.64 -4.76 4.00
N ARG A 227 -8.64 -5.50 3.51
CA ARG A 227 -9.00 -6.83 4.04
C ARG A 227 -7.84 -7.80 3.96
N ARG A 228 -7.18 -7.90 2.81
CA ARG A 228 -6.01 -8.79 2.65
C ARG A 228 -4.84 -8.41 3.56
N ASN A 229 -4.59 -7.12 3.79
CA ASN A 229 -3.59 -6.66 4.75
C ASN A 229 -3.97 -7.01 6.19
N ARG A 230 -5.26 -7.00 6.51
CA ARG A 230 -5.77 -7.39 7.82
C ARG A 230 -5.67 -8.91 8.03
N ASP A 231 -6.03 -9.71 7.04
CA ASP A 231 -6.10 -11.17 7.15
C ASP A 231 -4.74 -11.82 7.42
N ILE A 232 -3.65 -11.17 6.99
CA ILE A 232 -2.29 -11.65 7.25
C ILE A 232 -1.78 -11.30 8.67
N ARG A 233 -2.51 -10.47 9.43
CA ARG A 233 -2.02 -9.93 10.70
C ARG A 233 -2.22 -10.93 11.85
N HIS A 234 -1.10 -11.38 12.41
CA HIS A 234 -1.04 -12.33 13.52
C HIS A 234 -0.28 -11.73 14.70
N LYS A 235 -0.65 -12.11 15.93
CA LYS A 235 0.07 -11.69 17.14
C LYS A 235 1.42 -12.39 17.22
N ILE A 236 2.38 -11.75 17.89
CA ILE A 236 3.66 -12.39 18.17
C ILE A 236 3.41 -13.52 19.19
N PRO A 237 3.89 -14.74 18.95
CA PRO A 237 3.81 -15.84 19.90
C PRO A 237 4.47 -15.47 21.23
N MET A 238 3.87 -15.85 22.36
CA MET A 238 4.43 -15.55 23.69
C MET A 238 5.73 -16.32 23.97
N MET A 239 5.87 -17.53 23.43
CA MET A 239 7.07 -18.36 23.56
C MET A 239 7.34 -19.18 22.29
N LEU A 240 8.59 -19.13 21.82
CA LEU A 240 9.07 -19.99 20.73
C LEU A 240 9.07 -21.46 21.18
N GLY A 241 8.54 -22.36 20.34
CA GLY A 241 8.56 -23.81 20.58
C GLY A 241 7.31 -24.39 21.24
N GLN A 242 6.44 -23.57 21.84
CA GLN A 242 5.09 -24.02 22.25
C GLN A 242 4.05 -23.83 21.15
N ASP A 243 4.25 -22.84 20.28
CA ASP A 243 3.39 -22.60 19.13
C ASP A 243 3.95 -23.31 17.90
N SER A 244 3.35 -24.45 17.54
CA SER A 244 3.75 -25.26 16.38
C SER A 244 3.56 -24.53 15.04
N ASN A 245 2.87 -23.38 15.04
CA ASN A 245 2.62 -22.62 13.82
C ASN A 245 3.71 -21.59 13.52
N VAL A 246 4.76 -21.47 14.32
CA VAL A 246 5.87 -20.57 14.00
C VAL A 246 6.79 -21.20 12.96
N GLY A 247 7.17 -20.43 11.94
CA GLY A 247 8.06 -20.90 10.86
C GLY A 247 9.34 -20.09 10.77
N HIS A 248 10.50 -20.74 10.80
CA HIS A 248 11.78 -20.10 10.47
C HIS A 248 11.85 -19.89 8.95
N VAL A 249 12.14 -18.66 8.53
CA VAL A 249 12.11 -18.27 7.11
C VAL A 249 13.37 -17.57 6.63
N GLY A 250 14.39 -17.40 7.48
CA GLY A 250 15.69 -16.88 7.06
C GLY A 250 16.43 -16.10 8.13
N TYR A 251 17.31 -15.20 7.71
CA TYR A 251 18.20 -14.42 8.55
C TYR A 251 18.28 -12.97 8.07
N VAL A 252 18.45 -12.03 9.00
CA VAL A 252 18.66 -10.62 8.67
C VAL A 252 19.80 -10.02 9.48
N GLY A 253 20.63 -9.23 8.79
CA GLY A 253 21.65 -8.38 9.40
C GLY A 253 21.09 -7.03 9.82
N SER A 254 21.46 -6.56 11.00
CA SER A 254 20.94 -5.29 11.57
C SER A 254 21.90 -4.68 12.58
N ASP A 255 21.66 -3.41 12.96
CA ASP A 255 22.31 -2.80 14.13
C ASP A 255 21.53 -3.08 15.43
N ALA A 256 22.13 -2.72 16.56
CA ALA A 256 21.57 -2.93 17.89
C ALA A 256 20.17 -2.30 18.07
N ALA A 257 19.91 -1.11 17.52
CA ALA A 257 18.60 -0.47 17.65
C ALA A 257 17.54 -1.18 16.80
N THR A 258 17.94 -1.63 15.60
CA THR A 258 17.06 -2.30 14.65
C THR A 258 16.72 -3.73 15.09
N LYS A 259 17.65 -4.47 15.71
CA LYS A 259 17.42 -5.84 16.18
C LYS A 259 16.25 -5.91 17.19
N ASP A 260 16.21 -4.98 18.14
CA ASP A 260 15.21 -5.00 19.22
C ASP A 260 13.83 -4.66 18.68
N ARG A 261 13.77 -3.80 17.66
CA ARG A 261 12.53 -3.51 16.93
C ARG A 261 12.02 -4.73 16.18
N TYR A 262 12.89 -5.42 15.45
CA TYR A 262 12.50 -6.63 14.73
C TYR A 262 12.08 -7.75 15.68
N ALA A 263 12.73 -7.87 16.84
CA ALA A 263 12.34 -8.79 17.89
C ALA A 263 10.94 -8.47 18.45
N ALA A 264 10.62 -7.19 18.60
CA ALA A 264 9.27 -6.72 18.94
C ALA A 264 8.27 -6.80 17.78
N GLY A 265 8.62 -7.46 16.67
CA GLY A 265 7.78 -7.61 15.46
C GLY A 265 7.40 -6.27 14.83
N LYS A 266 8.22 -5.23 15.02
CA LYS A 266 8.00 -3.91 14.43
C LYS A 266 8.64 -3.85 13.04
N ARG A 267 8.06 -3.01 12.20
CA ARG A 267 8.62 -2.64 10.89
C ARG A 267 9.98 -1.96 11.01
N ARG A 268 10.74 -2.03 9.92
CA ARG A 268 11.94 -1.23 9.67
C ARG A 268 11.64 0.26 9.78
N LEU A 269 12.60 1.03 10.30
CA LEU A 269 12.55 2.49 10.33
C LEU A 269 12.85 3.10 8.96
N LYS A 270 12.34 4.31 8.71
CA LYS A 270 12.69 5.07 7.51
C LYS A 270 14.20 5.25 7.44
N SER A 271 14.80 4.71 6.38
CA SER A 271 16.21 4.93 6.05
C SER A 271 16.32 5.89 4.88
N GLY A 272 17.35 6.73 4.86
CA GLY A 272 17.56 7.71 3.79
C GLY A 272 17.87 7.09 2.42
N ARG A 273 18.10 5.79 2.34
CA ARG A 273 18.30 5.06 1.08
C ARG A 273 17.35 3.87 0.98
N PRO A 274 16.54 3.74 -0.08
CA PRO A 274 15.92 2.47 -0.43
C PRO A 274 16.98 1.47 -0.91
N SER A 275 16.68 0.19 -0.77
CA SER A 275 17.49 -0.89 -1.36
C SER A 275 16.93 -1.23 -2.75
N ARG A 276 17.55 -2.20 -3.46
CA ARG A 276 17.21 -2.58 -4.85
C ARG A 276 15.72 -2.82 -5.12
N TRP A 277 15.01 -3.40 -4.15
CA TRP A 277 13.58 -3.66 -4.18
C TRP A 277 12.79 -2.73 -3.25
N GLY A 278 13.25 -1.48 -3.10
CA GLY A 278 12.59 -0.45 -2.31
C GLY A 278 12.83 -0.58 -0.80
N HIS A 279 11.93 0.03 -0.03
CA HIS A 279 11.97 0.05 1.43
C HIS A 279 11.36 -1.23 2.00
N ALA A 280 12.20 -2.23 2.22
CA ALA A 280 11.78 -3.53 2.74
C ALA A 280 12.80 -4.09 3.74
N LEU A 281 12.41 -5.16 4.42
CA LEU A 281 13.30 -6.06 5.14
C LEU A 281 13.86 -7.10 4.15
N TYR A 282 15.19 -7.22 4.10
CA TYR A 282 15.88 -8.17 3.24
C TYR A 282 16.35 -9.33 4.10
N VAL A 283 15.91 -10.53 3.74
CA VAL A 283 16.10 -11.74 4.51
C VAL A 283 16.89 -12.74 3.66
N ALA A 284 18.09 -13.10 4.09
CA ALA A 284 18.90 -14.12 3.46
C ALA A 284 18.48 -15.52 3.93
N ASP A 285 18.64 -16.52 3.08
CA ASP A 285 18.46 -17.92 3.48
C ASP A 285 19.67 -18.50 4.23
N ASP A 286 20.78 -17.78 4.19
CA ASP A 286 22.08 -18.12 4.75
C ASP A 286 22.53 -17.08 5.79
N PRO A 287 22.97 -17.49 6.99
CA PRO A 287 23.36 -16.57 8.05
C PRO A 287 24.66 -15.80 7.74
N ASP A 288 25.58 -16.34 6.93
CA ASP A 288 26.80 -15.60 6.54
C ASP A 288 26.47 -14.47 5.58
N THR A 289 25.49 -14.69 4.69
CA THR A 289 24.98 -13.64 3.82
C THR A 289 24.35 -12.50 4.63
N ALA A 290 23.52 -12.84 5.63
CA ALA A 290 22.99 -11.85 6.56
C ALA A 290 24.11 -11.14 7.33
N CYS A 291 25.19 -11.85 7.65
CA CYS A 291 26.37 -11.30 8.32
C CYS A 291 27.05 -10.21 7.51
N VAL A 292 27.35 -10.49 6.25
CA VAL A 292 27.92 -9.52 5.31
C VAL A 292 27.04 -8.28 5.22
N PHE A 293 25.72 -8.46 5.07
CA PHE A 293 24.80 -7.33 4.97
C PHE A 293 24.69 -6.50 6.24
N SER A 294 24.92 -7.10 7.41
CA SER A 294 24.96 -6.32 8.64
C SER A 294 26.13 -5.32 8.64
N MET A 295 27.23 -5.66 7.95
CA MET A 295 28.48 -4.89 7.88
C MET A 295 28.56 -3.97 6.66
N TRP A 296 27.81 -4.27 5.59
CA TRP A 296 27.93 -3.58 4.32
C TRP A 296 27.64 -2.07 4.42
N GLY A 297 28.59 -1.26 3.94
CA GLY A 297 28.57 0.20 4.01
C GLY A 297 28.84 0.76 5.40
N ARG A 298 29.24 -0.08 6.34
CA ARG A 298 29.54 0.23 7.75
C ARG A 298 30.86 -0.42 8.20
N GLU A 299 31.66 -0.89 7.26
CA GLU A 299 32.87 -1.69 7.50
C GLU A 299 33.90 -0.93 8.34
N SER A 300 33.90 0.39 8.26
CA SER A 300 34.81 1.29 8.96
C SER A 300 34.23 1.90 10.23
N ASP A 301 33.00 1.56 10.64
CA ASP A 301 32.39 2.11 11.85
C ASP A 301 32.53 1.14 13.04
N PRO A 302 33.57 1.30 13.89
CA PRO A 302 33.79 0.43 15.04
C PRO A 302 32.69 0.57 16.11
N LYS A 303 31.79 1.55 16.00
CA LYS A 303 30.67 1.76 16.92
C LYS A 303 29.41 1.02 16.49
N THR A 304 29.34 0.53 15.25
CA THR A 304 28.17 -0.22 14.81
C THR A 304 28.25 -1.64 15.38
N ASN A 305 27.49 -1.89 16.45
CA ASN A 305 27.25 -3.25 16.92
C ASN A 305 26.39 -3.99 15.87
N HIS A 306 27.00 -4.88 15.12
CA HIS A 306 26.35 -5.71 14.09
C HIS A 306 25.70 -6.96 14.71
N TRP A 307 24.46 -7.22 14.32
CA TRP A 307 23.65 -8.31 14.83
C TRP A 307 23.00 -9.10 13.72
N ILE A 308 22.99 -10.42 13.89
CA ILE A 308 22.22 -11.33 13.07
C ILE A 308 21.01 -11.77 13.84
N SER A 309 19.86 -11.76 13.19
CA SER A 309 18.63 -12.29 13.76
C SER A 309 18.06 -13.36 12.84
N ALA A 310 17.62 -14.47 13.43
CA ALA A 310 16.78 -15.43 12.72
C ALA A 310 15.38 -14.83 12.55
N VAL A 311 14.83 -14.93 11.35
CA VAL A 311 13.55 -14.35 10.97
C VAL A 311 12.48 -15.43 10.99
N PHE A 312 11.37 -15.15 11.67
CA PHE A 312 10.27 -16.08 11.83
C PHE A 312 8.95 -15.47 11.34
N VAL A 313 8.09 -16.31 10.79
CA VAL A 313 6.67 -16.01 10.60
C VAL A 313 5.90 -16.42 11.85
N ARG A 314 4.98 -15.56 12.29
CA ARG A 314 4.12 -15.75 13.47
C ARG A 314 3.12 -16.88 13.27
N ASP A 315 2.66 -17.05 12.03
CA ASP A 315 1.73 -18.11 11.64
C ASP A 315 2.15 -18.69 10.28
N ARG A 316 2.44 -19.99 10.28
CA ARG A 316 2.95 -20.73 9.12
C ARG A 316 1.88 -20.95 8.08
N LYS A 317 0.61 -21.09 8.47
CA LYS A 317 -0.49 -21.25 7.52
C LYS A 317 -0.69 -19.94 6.75
N ALA A 318 -0.79 -18.81 7.47
CA ALA A 318 -0.88 -17.50 6.86
C ALA A 318 0.33 -17.19 5.97
N TRP A 319 1.53 -17.63 6.36
CA TRP A 319 2.71 -17.58 5.49
C TRP A 319 2.52 -18.39 4.21
N LEU A 320 2.05 -19.64 4.29
CA LEU A 320 1.85 -20.49 3.12
C LEU A 320 0.79 -19.91 2.17
N ASP A 321 -0.29 -19.35 2.72
CA ASP A 321 -1.38 -18.72 1.96
C ASP A 321 -0.98 -17.35 1.36
N LEU A 322 0.01 -16.67 1.95
CA LEU A 322 0.52 -15.39 1.44
C LEU A 322 1.15 -15.57 0.05
N PRO A 323 0.75 -14.76 -0.95
CA PRO A 323 1.33 -14.84 -2.28
C PRO A 323 2.84 -14.58 -2.29
N LYS A 324 3.58 -15.40 -3.04
CA LYS A 324 5.03 -15.30 -3.18
C LYS A 324 5.41 -15.39 -4.64
N VAL A 325 6.35 -14.55 -5.04
CA VAL A 325 6.86 -14.52 -6.41
C VAL A 325 8.37 -14.56 -6.38
N TRP A 326 8.98 -15.32 -7.28
CA TRP A 326 10.39 -15.24 -7.58
C TRP A 326 10.57 -14.41 -8.84
N VAL A 327 11.39 -13.36 -8.75
CA VAL A 327 11.71 -12.50 -9.88
C VAL A 327 13.15 -12.74 -10.36
N PRO A 328 13.42 -12.60 -11.67
CA PRO A 328 14.79 -12.65 -12.17
C PRO A 328 15.60 -11.49 -11.60
N GLU A 329 16.91 -11.70 -11.48
CA GLU A 329 17.81 -10.70 -10.89
C GLU A 329 17.86 -9.41 -11.72
N PHE A 330 17.87 -9.52 -13.05
CA PHE A 330 17.90 -8.39 -13.96
C PHE A 330 16.79 -8.55 -15.00
N LYS A 331 16.62 -7.53 -15.86
CA LYS A 331 15.71 -7.49 -17.02
C LYS A 331 14.34 -6.86 -16.71
N SER A 332 13.28 -7.65 -16.56
CA SER A 332 11.90 -7.16 -16.68
C SER A 332 11.35 -6.41 -15.46
N VAL A 333 11.90 -6.64 -14.26
CA VAL A 333 11.38 -6.05 -13.03
C VAL A 333 12.11 -4.75 -12.71
N LYS A 334 11.36 -3.66 -12.58
CA LYS A 334 11.93 -2.35 -12.21
C LYS A 334 12.55 -2.41 -10.81
N GLN A 335 13.84 -2.13 -10.77
CA GLN A 335 14.63 -1.98 -9.55
C GLN A 335 14.76 -0.51 -9.17
N THR A 336 14.86 -0.27 -7.88
CA THR A 336 15.23 1.03 -7.35
C THR A 336 16.73 1.24 -7.58
N PRO A 337 17.14 2.36 -8.23
CA PRO A 337 18.55 2.67 -8.39
C PRO A 337 19.28 2.68 -7.04
N THR A 338 20.37 1.94 -6.95
CA THR A 338 21.19 1.87 -5.72
C THR A 338 22.36 2.85 -5.77
N ASN A 339 22.81 3.24 -6.97
CA ASN A 339 23.96 4.12 -7.19
C ASN A 339 23.61 5.61 -7.14
N THR A 340 22.35 5.95 -7.41
CA THR A 340 21.81 7.30 -7.29
C THR A 340 20.69 7.26 -6.26
N LEU A 341 20.63 8.27 -5.39
CA LEU A 341 19.52 8.36 -4.44
C LEU A 341 18.28 8.84 -5.19
N PRO A 342 17.26 7.99 -5.39
CA PRO A 342 16.03 8.45 -6.02
C PRO A 342 15.32 9.44 -5.10
N THR A 343 14.55 10.35 -5.68
CA THR A 343 13.58 11.13 -4.91
C THR A 343 12.51 10.20 -4.30
N GLU A 344 11.77 10.68 -3.31
CA GLU A 344 10.66 9.88 -2.72
C GLU A 344 9.60 9.56 -3.78
N GLU A 345 9.34 10.49 -4.70
CA GLU A 345 8.42 10.31 -5.81
C GLU A 345 8.92 9.26 -6.81
N GLU A 346 10.19 9.30 -7.18
CA GLU A 346 10.79 8.28 -8.05
C GLU A 346 10.74 6.89 -7.41
N ALA A 347 11.09 6.79 -6.12
CA ALA A 347 11.03 5.54 -5.38
C ALA A 347 9.60 4.97 -5.33
N ALA A 348 8.60 5.82 -5.08
CA ALA A 348 7.19 5.45 -5.08
C ALA A 348 6.69 5.00 -6.45
N ASN A 349 7.05 5.72 -7.52
CA ASN A 349 6.70 5.34 -8.90
C ASN A 349 7.33 4.01 -9.31
N ILE A 350 8.57 3.74 -8.90
CA ILE A 350 9.24 2.46 -9.12
C ILE A 350 8.52 1.33 -8.39
N GLN A 351 8.12 1.54 -7.13
CA GLN A 351 7.36 0.56 -6.36
C GLN A 351 6.02 0.24 -7.04
N GLN A 352 5.27 1.26 -7.47
CA GLN A 352 4.01 1.06 -8.17
C GLN A 352 4.19 0.25 -9.45
N ALA A 353 5.16 0.64 -10.29
CA ALA A 353 5.41 -0.07 -11.54
C ALA A 353 5.83 -1.53 -11.32
N ARG A 354 6.49 -1.81 -10.18
CA ARG A 354 6.80 -3.18 -9.75
C ARG A 354 5.54 -3.94 -9.37
N ASP A 355 4.64 -3.36 -8.57
CA ASP A 355 3.39 -4.01 -8.16
C ASP A 355 2.47 -4.32 -9.37
N GLU A 356 2.42 -3.42 -10.34
CA GLU A 356 1.71 -3.61 -11.61
C GLU A 356 2.33 -4.76 -12.42
N PHE A 357 3.66 -4.78 -12.53
CA PHE A 357 4.38 -5.87 -13.19
C PHE A 357 4.11 -7.22 -12.51
N ILE A 358 4.19 -7.28 -11.18
CA ILE A 358 3.92 -8.51 -10.42
C ILE A 358 2.49 -9.00 -10.65
N THR A 359 1.52 -8.08 -10.63
CA THR A 359 0.12 -8.39 -10.89
C THR A 359 -0.08 -8.96 -12.29
N LYS A 360 0.48 -8.29 -13.31
CA LYS A 360 0.32 -8.69 -14.71
C LYS A 360 1.03 -10.02 -15.02
N THR A 361 2.23 -10.22 -14.49
CA THR A 361 3.10 -11.35 -14.87
C THR A 361 2.79 -12.61 -14.07
N TYR A 362 2.45 -12.49 -12.78
CA TYR A 362 2.28 -13.63 -11.88
C TYR A 362 0.82 -13.85 -11.45
N GLY A 363 -0.09 -12.93 -11.79
CA GLY A 363 -1.48 -12.96 -11.31
C GLY A 363 -1.53 -12.87 -9.78
N VAL A 364 -0.64 -12.09 -9.17
CA VAL A 364 -0.51 -11.90 -7.73
C VAL A 364 -0.74 -10.44 -7.39
N LYS A 365 -1.60 -10.18 -6.42
CA LYS A 365 -1.90 -8.82 -5.94
C LYS A 365 -1.28 -8.61 -4.56
N LYS A 366 -0.86 -7.37 -4.25
CA LYS A 366 -0.38 -6.99 -2.90
C LYS A 366 -1.41 -7.29 -1.79
N PRO A 367 -1.00 -7.71 -0.58
CA PRO A 367 0.38 -7.96 -0.16
C PRO A 367 0.95 -9.25 -0.77
N TYR A 368 2.25 -9.22 -1.12
CA TYR A 368 3.03 -10.38 -1.56
C TYR A 368 4.47 -10.25 -1.06
N VAL A 369 5.18 -11.37 -0.96
CA VAL A 369 6.64 -11.36 -0.76
C VAL A 369 7.36 -11.68 -2.07
N LEU A 370 8.55 -11.10 -2.21
CA LEU A 370 9.38 -11.25 -3.40
C LEU A 370 10.64 -12.02 -3.04
N PHE A 371 10.97 -13.02 -3.84
CA PHE A 371 12.24 -13.72 -3.83
C PHE A 371 13.06 -13.28 -5.04
N SER A 372 14.37 -13.16 -4.89
CA SER A 372 15.25 -12.97 -6.04
C SER A 372 16.65 -13.53 -5.77
N ARG A 373 17.43 -13.59 -6.84
CA ARG A 373 18.88 -13.81 -6.76
C ARG A 373 19.59 -12.47 -6.64
N HIS A 374 20.74 -12.49 -6.00
CA HIS A 374 21.66 -11.35 -6.01
C HIS A 374 23.05 -11.85 -6.39
N HIS A 375 23.72 -11.10 -7.27
CA HIS A 375 25.07 -11.36 -7.72
C HIS A 375 26.04 -11.31 -6.56
N TYR A 376 27.12 -12.06 -6.72
CA TYR A 376 28.29 -11.98 -5.86
C TYR A 376 28.79 -10.54 -5.78
N MET A 377 29.09 -10.06 -4.59
CA MET A 377 29.71 -8.74 -4.39
C MET A 377 31.09 -8.92 -3.77
N ASP A 378 32.04 -8.04 -4.07
CA ASP A 378 33.43 -8.20 -3.59
C ASP A 378 33.55 -8.20 -2.06
N VAL A 379 32.58 -7.62 -1.35
CA VAL A 379 32.49 -7.66 0.12
C VAL A 379 32.32 -9.09 0.67
N PHE A 380 31.94 -10.06 -0.16
CA PHE A 380 31.82 -11.47 0.22
C PHE A 380 33.15 -12.24 0.19
N LYS A 381 34.26 -11.64 -0.26
CA LYS A 381 35.55 -12.34 -0.46
C LYS A 381 36.09 -13.07 0.79
N ASP A 382 35.75 -12.58 1.98
CA ASP A 382 36.23 -13.11 3.26
C ASP A 382 35.19 -14.04 3.92
N THR A 383 34.18 -14.48 3.15
CA THR A 383 33.08 -15.32 3.63
C THR A 383 33.18 -16.74 3.09
N ARG A 384 32.31 -17.63 3.56
CA ARG A 384 32.22 -19.01 3.06
C ARG A 384 31.46 -19.11 1.73
N ILE A 385 30.88 -18.01 1.25
CA ILE A 385 30.10 -17.98 0.01
C ILE A 385 31.09 -18.03 -1.16
N PRO A 386 31.02 -19.05 -2.04
CA PRO A 386 32.00 -19.22 -3.11
C PRO A 386 32.07 -17.98 -4.01
N GLN A 387 33.28 -17.58 -4.39
CA GLN A 387 33.48 -16.45 -5.29
C GLN A 387 32.70 -16.64 -6.59
N GLY A 388 31.95 -15.61 -7.00
CA GLY A 388 31.12 -15.64 -8.21
C GLY A 388 29.77 -16.35 -8.04
N SER A 389 29.48 -16.91 -6.87
CA SER A 389 28.16 -17.51 -6.60
C SER A 389 27.11 -16.44 -6.32
N ARG A 390 25.84 -16.74 -6.63
CA ARG A 390 24.69 -15.92 -6.26
C ARG A 390 24.07 -16.41 -4.97
N PHE A 391 23.52 -15.49 -4.19
CA PHE A 391 22.75 -15.82 -2.99
C PHE A 391 21.27 -15.51 -3.18
N ASN A 392 20.45 -16.09 -2.32
CA ASN A 392 19.00 -15.90 -2.33
C ASN A 392 18.62 -14.80 -1.36
N GLU A 393 17.67 -13.96 -1.77
CA GLU A 393 17.07 -12.95 -0.91
C GLU A 393 15.55 -13.04 -0.95
N LEU A 394 14.95 -12.88 0.23
CA LEU A 394 13.53 -12.69 0.46
C LEU A 394 13.31 -11.24 0.87
N VAL A 395 12.42 -10.55 0.16
CA VAL A 395 12.04 -9.16 0.38
C VAL A 395 10.67 -9.11 1.04
N VAL A 396 10.64 -8.64 2.29
CA VAL A 396 9.43 -8.49 3.10
C VAL A 396 9.12 -7.01 3.28
N TYR A 397 8.06 -6.55 2.62
CA TYR A 397 7.64 -5.15 2.71
C TYR A 397 7.04 -4.81 4.10
N PRO A 398 7.09 -3.54 4.56
CA PRO A 398 6.74 -3.15 5.93
C PRO A 398 5.34 -3.59 6.40
N GLN A 399 4.35 -3.54 5.50
CA GLN A 399 2.98 -3.95 5.76
C GLN A 399 2.86 -5.44 6.11
N ILE A 400 3.71 -6.28 5.51
CA ILE A 400 3.77 -7.72 5.80
C ILE A 400 4.65 -7.96 7.02
N GLN A 401 5.75 -7.22 7.14
CA GLN A 401 6.73 -7.38 8.20
C GLN A 401 6.08 -7.29 9.59
N ASP A 402 5.35 -6.21 9.88
CA ASP A 402 4.74 -6.08 11.21
C ASP A 402 3.42 -6.83 11.40
N ALA A 403 2.84 -7.33 10.31
CA ALA A 403 1.65 -8.16 10.34
C ALA A 403 2.01 -9.62 10.69
N LEU A 404 3.06 -10.16 10.08
CA LEU A 404 3.31 -11.60 10.08
C LEU A 404 4.72 -12.01 10.56
N PHE A 405 5.68 -11.09 10.65
CA PHE A 405 7.08 -11.44 10.93
C PHE A 405 7.55 -10.95 12.29
N PHE A 406 8.54 -11.64 12.85
CA PHE A 406 9.35 -11.18 13.98
C PHE A 406 10.74 -11.80 13.87
N CYS A 407 11.66 -11.35 14.72
CA CYS A 407 13.05 -11.80 14.68
C CYS A 407 13.53 -12.28 16.04
N VAL A 408 14.52 -13.15 16.05
CA VAL A 408 15.18 -13.63 17.27
C VAL A 408 16.67 -13.32 17.12
N PRO A 409 17.21 -12.37 17.89
CA PRO A 409 18.64 -12.07 17.87
C PRO A 409 19.44 -13.31 18.22
N ILE A 410 20.48 -13.57 17.43
CA ILE A 410 21.41 -14.67 17.66
C ILE A 410 22.54 -14.12 18.52
N GLN A 411 22.89 -14.80 19.62
CA GLN A 411 23.85 -14.32 20.64
C GLN A 411 25.28 -14.07 20.11
N ASN A 412 25.60 -14.53 18.91
CA ASN A 412 26.94 -14.37 18.35
C ASN A 412 27.07 -13.04 17.63
N HIS A 413 28.15 -12.31 17.91
CA HIS A 413 28.53 -11.16 17.11
C HIS A 413 28.79 -11.62 15.66
N ALA A 414 28.45 -10.77 14.70
CA ALA A 414 28.67 -11.02 13.26
C ALA A 414 30.08 -11.59 12.98
N GLY A 415 31.12 -11.05 13.63
CA GLY A 415 32.51 -11.53 13.50
C GLY A 415 32.74 -12.99 13.95
N ASP A 416 32.01 -13.46 14.96
CA ASP A 416 32.14 -14.84 15.47
C ASP A 416 31.45 -15.86 14.55
N LEU A 417 30.49 -15.43 13.71
CA LEU A 417 29.88 -16.27 12.69
C LEU A 417 30.78 -16.42 11.46
N LEU A 418 31.51 -15.36 11.08
CA LEU A 418 32.45 -15.39 9.96
C LEU A 418 33.72 -16.20 10.26
N HIS A 419 34.19 -16.18 11.52
CA HIS A 419 35.49 -16.76 11.89
C HIS A 419 35.41 -17.87 12.96
N GLY A 420 34.24 -18.14 13.53
CA GLY A 420 34.05 -19.13 14.60
C GLY A 420 33.44 -20.48 14.13
N PRO A 421 33.49 -21.53 14.97
CA PRO A 421 33.03 -22.89 14.67
C PRO A 421 31.50 -23.07 14.75
N THR A 422 30.71 -22.01 14.57
CA THR A 422 29.26 -21.94 14.81
C THR A 422 28.47 -22.67 13.71
N ARG A 423 28.57 -24.00 13.71
CA ARG A 423 27.96 -24.97 12.79
C ARG A 423 26.45 -25.22 12.98
N THR A 424 25.76 -24.47 13.83
CA THR A 424 24.40 -24.84 14.28
C THR A 424 23.25 -24.15 13.54
N LEU A 425 23.52 -23.13 12.73
CA LEU A 425 22.48 -22.43 11.96
C LEU A 425 22.38 -23.04 10.56
N GLY A 426 21.22 -23.63 10.24
CA GLY A 426 21.00 -24.29 8.95
C GLY A 426 20.76 -23.28 7.82
N HIS A 427 21.31 -23.59 6.64
CA HIS A 427 20.97 -22.91 5.38
C HIS A 427 19.57 -23.34 4.93
N LEU A 428 18.64 -22.39 4.73
CA LEU A 428 17.25 -22.74 4.35
C LEU A 428 17.10 -23.12 2.88
N ASN A 429 18.06 -22.69 2.03
CA ASN A 429 18.08 -22.88 0.58
C ASN A 429 16.72 -22.59 -0.07
N TYR A 430 16.38 -21.31 -0.26
CA TYR A 430 15.05 -20.92 -0.80
C TYR A 430 14.73 -21.57 -2.16
N ASN A 431 15.75 -21.91 -2.96
CA ASN A 431 15.56 -22.59 -4.24
C ASN A 431 14.91 -23.97 -4.10
N SER A 432 15.06 -24.63 -2.95
CA SER A 432 14.38 -25.91 -2.66
C SER A 432 12.94 -25.74 -2.19
N ARG A 433 12.45 -24.50 -2.03
CA ARG A 433 11.16 -24.19 -1.38
C ARG A 433 10.07 -23.74 -2.35
N PHE A 434 10.29 -23.75 -3.66
CA PHE A 434 9.28 -23.30 -4.63
C PHE A 434 7.94 -24.01 -4.46
N HIS A 435 7.96 -25.35 -4.42
CA HIS A 435 6.75 -26.15 -4.26
C HIS A 435 6.18 -26.00 -2.85
N ASP A 436 7.00 -26.21 -1.82
CA ASP A 436 6.58 -26.20 -0.41
C ASP A 436 5.95 -24.87 0.02
N TRP A 437 6.42 -23.75 -0.51
CA TRP A 437 5.96 -22.41 -0.13
C TRP A 437 5.02 -21.77 -1.16
N GLY A 438 4.71 -22.48 -2.25
CA GLY A 438 3.85 -21.96 -3.32
C GLY A 438 4.43 -20.74 -4.02
N ILE A 439 5.76 -20.70 -4.24
CA ILE A 439 6.43 -19.57 -4.89
C ILE A 439 6.15 -19.62 -6.38
N LYS A 440 5.45 -18.61 -6.89
CA LYS A 440 5.21 -18.45 -8.32
C LYS A 440 6.45 -17.93 -9.02
N LYS A 441 6.63 -18.36 -10.27
CA LYS A 441 7.76 -18.03 -11.14
C LYS A 441 7.28 -17.89 -12.57
N ASN A 442 8.08 -17.25 -13.41
CA ASN A 442 7.85 -17.14 -14.85
C ASN A 442 9.02 -17.73 -15.63
N SER A 443 8.86 -17.86 -16.96
CA SER A 443 9.89 -18.43 -17.84
C SER A 443 11.20 -17.63 -17.88
N GLU A 444 11.15 -16.33 -17.54
CA GLU A 444 12.33 -15.50 -17.43
C GLU A 444 13.16 -15.82 -16.18
N THR A 445 12.50 -16.10 -15.06
CA THR A 445 13.14 -16.60 -13.84
C THR A 445 13.80 -17.95 -14.11
N GLU A 446 13.11 -18.86 -14.79
CA GLU A 446 13.68 -20.17 -15.16
C GLU A 446 14.93 -20.02 -16.02
N ARG A 447 14.88 -19.12 -17.01
CA ARG A 447 16.02 -18.81 -17.86
C ARG A 447 17.18 -18.21 -17.09
N ASP A 448 16.90 -17.33 -16.12
CA ASP A 448 17.93 -16.71 -15.28
C ASP A 448 18.71 -17.75 -14.45
N PHE A 449 18.05 -18.80 -13.94
CA PHE A 449 18.74 -19.92 -13.28
C PHE A 449 19.58 -20.74 -14.28
N TRP A 450 18.99 -21.07 -15.42
CA TRP A 450 19.65 -21.84 -16.47
C TRP A 450 20.91 -21.17 -17.01
N GLU A 451 20.82 -19.86 -17.33
CA GLU A 451 21.94 -19.05 -17.84
C GLU A 451 23.12 -18.97 -16.85
N LYS A 452 22.88 -19.25 -15.57
CA LYS A 452 23.89 -19.24 -14.50
C LYS A 452 24.35 -20.62 -14.08
N GLY A 453 23.89 -21.68 -14.75
CA GLY A 453 24.26 -23.07 -14.42
C GLY A 453 23.76 -23.51 -13.05
N GLU A 454 22.70 -22.89 -12.55
CA GLU A 454 22.17 -23.17 -11.22
C GLU A 454 21.10 -24.25 -11.33
N ALA A 455 21.26 -25.31 -10.53
CA ALA A 455 20.32 -26.41 -10.51
C ALA A 455 18.94 -25.94 -10.06
N TRP A 456 17.94 -26.39 -10.80
CA TRP A 456 16.55 -26.29 -10.40
C TRP A 456 16.24 -27.43 -9.44
N ALA A 457 15.65 -27.12 -8.29
CA ALA A 457 15.18 -28.11 -7.32
C ALA A 457 13.68 -28.39 -7.52
#